data_AF-A0AA96MFQ1-F1
#
_entry.id   AF-A0AA96MFQ1-F1
#
_cell.length_a   1.000
_cell.length_b   1.000
_cell.length_c   1.000
_cell.angle_alpha   90.00
_cell.angle_beta   90.00
_cell.angle_gamma   90.00
#
_symmetry.space_group_name_H-M   'P 1'
#
loop_
_entity.id
_entity.type
_entity.pdbx_description
1 polymer ?
#
loop_
_entity_poly.entity_id
_entity_poly.type
_entity_poly.pdbx_seq_one_letter_code
_entity_poly.pdbx_strand_id
1 'polypeptide(L)'
;MQAEGTGKSTWKPGMEVTEEHIREAMKDAPLQTQQSAVSLPAINLYTQRLSNDEMPPPIKVDNKIIVDGNHRYISGRVSGVDITITPYLGGMPNSVVKWGNVKIDPFDWGNK
;
A
#
# COMPACT_ATOMS: atom_id res chain seq x y z
N MET A 1 -19.37 13.46 11.24
CA MET A 1 -19.41 11.99 11.06
C MET A 1 -18.04 11.60 10.53
N GLN A 2 -17.15 11.12 11.39
CA GLN A 2 -15.81 10.70 11.00
C GLN A 2 -15.89 9.23 10.60
N ALA A 3 -15.47 8.91 9.38
CA ALA A 3 -15.40 7.54 8.90
C ALA A 3 -14.16 6.88 9.51
N GLU A 4 -14.37 5.90 10.39
CA GLU A 4 -13.30 5.12 11.01
C GLU A 4 -12.86 4.00 10.05
N GLY A 5 -11.79 4.27 9.30
CA GLY A 5 -11.07 3.28 8.50
C GLY A 5 -10.08 2.45 9.34
N THR A 6 -10.52 1.25 9.70
CA THR A 6 -9.80 -0.03 9.83
C THR A 6 -8.26 -0.06 9.64
N GLY A 7 -7.53 -0.50 10.68
CA GLY A 7 -6.11 -0.88 10.65
C GLY A 7 -5.13 0.28 10.71
N LYS A 8 -5.13 1.07 11.79
CA LYS A 8 -4.18 2.18 11.97
C LYS A 8 -2.82 1.61 12.36
N SER A 9 -1.85 1.70 11.47
CA SER A 9 -0.45 1.46 11.84
C SER A 9 -0.04 2.42 12.95
N THR A 10 0.95 2.03 13.74
CA THR A 10 1.55 2.89 14.78
C THR A 10 2.45 4.00 14.22
N TRP A 11 2.62 4.06 12.90
CA TRP A 11 3.44 5.05 12.21
C TRP A 11 2.90 6.48 12.38
N LYS A 12 3.80 7.46 12.39
CA LYS A 12 3.50 8.90 12.43
C LYS A 12 4.39 9.66 11.45
N PRO A 13 3.95 10.82 10.92
CA PRO A 13 4.77 11.69 10.07
C PRO A 13 6.17 11.94 10.66
N GLY A 14 7.20 11.80 9.83
CA GLY A 14 8.61 11.93 10.22
C GLY A 14 9.25 10.66 10.77
N MET A 15 8.49 9.60 11.09
CA MET A 15 9.05 8.28 11.40
C MET A 15 9.44 7.54 10.13
N GLU A 16 10.48 6.71 10.19
CA GLU A 16 10.74 5.74 9.13
C GLU A 16 9.68 4.63 9.16
N VAL A 17 9.20 4.21 7.98
CA VAL A 17 8.29 3.07 7.86
C VAL A 17 9.08 1.78 8.09
N THR A 18 8.56 0.89 8.95
CA THR A 18 9.12 -0.43 9.23
C THR A 18 8.23 -1.51 8.62
N GLU A 19 8.74 -2.75 8.55
CA GLU A 19 7.92 -3.90 8.20
C GLU A 19 6.70 -4.04 9.13
N GLU A 20 6.86 -3.84 10.44
CA GLU A 20 5.76 -3.94 11.40
C GLU A 20 4.63 -2.97 11.08
N HIS A 21 4.94 -1.69 10.78
CA HIS A 21 3.93 -0.70 10.39
C HIS A 21 3.12 -1.16 9.17
N ILE A 22 3.79 -1.78 8.18
CA ILE A 22 3.13 -2.33 6.99
C ILE A 22 2.25 -3.52 7.36
N ARG A 23 2.74 -4.45 8.17
CA ARG A 23 1.97 -5.64 8.59
C ARG A 23 0.70 -5.24 9.36
N GLU A 24 0.81 -4.27 10.27
CA GLU A 24 -0.32 -3.68 10.99
C GLU A 24 -1.35 -3.06 10.03
N ALA A 25 -0.90 -2.16 9.14
CA ALA A 25 -1.77 -1.44 8.21
C ALA A 25 -2.55 -2.35 7.24
N MET A 26 -1.93 -3.48 6.87
CA MET A 26 -2.41 -4.36 5.82
C MET A 26 -3.25 -5.53 6.34
N LYS A 27 -3.37 -5.71 7.66
CA LYS A 27 -4.11 -6.82 8.28
C LYS A 27 -5.55 -6.95 7.77
N ASP A 28 -6.25 -5.82 7.65
CA ASP A 28 -7.65 -5.74 7.22
C ASP A 28 -7.81 -5.04 5.86
N ALA A 29 -6.77 -5.10 5.01
CA ALA A 29 -6.78 -4.44 3.71
C ALA A 29 -7.90 -4.99 2.80
N PRO A 30 -8.82 -4.14 2.30
CA PRO A 30 -9.95 -4.60 1.48
C PRO A 30 -9.56 -5.01 0.06
N LEU A 31 -8.47 -4.43 -0.48
CA LEU A 31 -7.92 -4.81 -1.77
C LEU A 31 -6.89 -5.93 -1.60
N GLN A 32 -6.77 -6.76 -2.63
CA GLN A 32 -5.83 -7.86 -2.75
C GLN A 32 -4.69 -7.50 -3.70
N THR A 33 -3.57 -8.22 -3.62
CA THR A 33 -2.46 -8.07 -4.55
C THR A 33 -2.19 -9.36 -5.31
N GLN A 34 -1.63 -9.22 -6.51
CA GLN A 34 -1.06 -10.30 -7.29
C GLN A 34 0.48 -10.24 -7.33
N GLN A 35 1.10 -9.35 -6.56
CA GLN A 35 2.56 -9.29 -6.37
C GLN A 35 2.99 -10.14 -5.17
N SER A 36 4.12 -10.85 -5.33
CA SER A 36 4.72 -11.66 -4.26
C SER A 36 5.64 -10.86 -3.34
N ALA A 37 6.11 -9.68 -3.78
CA ALA A 37 7.04 -8.86 -3.02
C ALA A 37 6.80 -7.37 -3.29
N VAL A 38 7.17 -6.53 -2.31
CA VAL A 38 7.17 -5.06 -2.38
C VAL A 38 8.45 -4.52 -1.76
N SER A 39 8.81 -3.28 -2.09
CA SER A 39 10.03 -2.63 -1.62
C SER A 39 9.71 -1.72 -0.44
N LEU A 40 10.35 -1.97 0.71
CA LEU A 40 10.21 -1.18 1.93
C LEU A 40 10.68 0.27 1.71
N PRO A 41 11.84 0.56 1.09
CA PRO A 41 12.25 1.93 0.80
C PRO A 41 11.24 2.70 -0.04
N ALA A 42 10.66 2.07 -1.06
CA ALA A 42 9.64 2.72 -1.89
C ALA A 42 8.36 3.03 -1.11
N ILE A 43 7.91 2.12 -0.23
CA ILE A 43 6.77 2.38 0.65
C ILE A 43 7.08 3.52 1.61
N ASN A 44 8.26 3.55 2.22
CA ASN A 44 8.68 4.65 3.08
C ASN A 44 8.63 5.97 2.33
N LEU A 45 9.23 6.05 1.14
CA LEU A 45 9.24 7.25 0.30
C LEU A 45 7.81 7.76 0.02
N TYR A 46 6.91 6.91 -0.49
CA TYR A 46 5.54 7.31 -0.76
C TYR A 46 4.78 7.72 0.51
N THR A 47 5.05 7.08 1.65
CA THR A 47 4.41 7.44 2.93
C THR A 47 4.86 8.83 3.40
N GLN A 48 6.15 9.16 3.27
CA GLN A 48 6.64 10.51 3.59
C GLN A 48 6.02 11.56 2.66
N ARG A 49 5.92 11.27 1.35
CA ARG A 49 5.30 12.18 0.38
C ARG A 49 3.84 12.45 0.72
N LEU A 50 3.08 11.41 1.07
CA LEU A 50 1.70 11.54 1.54
C LEU A 50 1.57 12.42 2.79
N SER A 51 2.51 12.33 3.74
CA SER A 51 2.49 13.23 4.91
C SER A 51 2.82 14.69 4.62
N ASN A 52 3.34 14.97 3.43
CA ASN A 52 3.57 16.32 2.91
C ASN A 52 2.48 16.75 1.92
N ASP A 53 1.32 16.10 1.95
CA ASP A 53 0.18 16.34 1.06
C ASP A 53 0.49 16.13 -0.45
N GLU A 54 1.56 15.39 -0.77
CA GLU A 54 1.92 15.04 -2.14
C GLU A 54 1.21 13.74 -2.57
N MET A 55 0.04 13.91 -3.18
CA MET A 55 -0.78 12.78 -3.62
C MET A 55 -0.17 12.08 -4.84
N PRO A 56 0.02 10.75 -4.80
CA PRO A 56 0.54 10.00 -5.93
C PRO A 56 -0.53 9.80 -7.03
N PRO A 57 -0.14 9.33 -8.23
CA PRO A 57 -1.12 8.95 -9.25
C PRO A 57 -2.08 7.85 -8.75
N PRO A 58 -3.28 7.69 -9.36
CA PRO A 58 -4.23 6.65 -8.98
C PRO A 58 -3.67 5.23 -9.10
N ILE A 59 -4.18 4.31 -8.27
CA ILE A 59 -3.91 2.86 -8.39
C ILE A 59 -4.89 2.22 -9.36
N LYS A 60 -4.46 1.14 -10.03
CA LYS A 60 -5.31 0.38 -10.96
C LYS A 60 -5.86 -0.86 -10.27
N VAL A 61 -7.17 -1.04 -10.31
CA VAL A 61 -7.86 -2.15 -9.64
C VAL A 61 -8.81 -2.86 -10.59
N ASP A 62 -8.78 -4.19 -10.56
CA ASP A 62 -9.72 -5.08 -11.24
C ASP A 62 -10.38 -5.99 -10.20
N ASN A 63 -11.69 -5.85 -9.99
CA ASN A 63 -12.46 -6.70 -9.06
C ASN A 63 -11.80 -6.91 -7.68
N LYS A 64 -11.33 -5.82 -7.05
CA LYS A 64 -10.58 -5.76 -5.78
C LYS A 64 -9.11 -6.22 -5.83
N ILE A 65 -8.60 -6.60 -7.00
CA ILE A 65 -7.19 -6.99 -7.18
C ILE A 65 -6.42 -5.78 -7.72
N ILE A 66 -5.34 -5.41 -7.04
CA ILE A 66 -4.45 -4.34 -7.48
C ILE A 66 -3.62 -4.84 -8.66
N VAL A 67 -3.80 -4.19 -9.80
CA VAL A 67 -3.03 -4.43 -11.03
C VAL A 67 -1.76 -3.58 -11.05
N ASP A 68 -1.86 -2.33 -10.58
CA ASP A 68 -0.73 -1.40 -10.48
C ASP A 68 -0.90 -0.50 -9.25
N GLY A 69 0.24 -0.14 -8.63
CA GLY A 69 0.27 0.79 -7.49
C GLY A 69 0.28 0.14 -6.10
N ASN A 70 0.81 -1.07 -5.96
CA ASN A 70 0.91 -1.78 -4.66
C ASN A 70 1.59 -0.94 -3.57
N HIS A 71 2.75 -0.35 -3.86
CA HIS A 71 3.46 0.50 -2.88
C HIS A 71 2.63 1.72 -2.48
N ARG A 72 2.00 2.40 -3.44
CA ARG A 72 1.12 3.55 -3.19
C ARG A 72 -0.06 3.18 -2.30
N TYR A 73 -0.72 2.05 -2.59
CA TYR A 73 -1.81 1.55 -1.77
C TYR A 73 -1.35 1.25 -0.34
N ILE A 74 -0.23 0.55 -0.16
CA ILE A 74 0.32 0.26 1.16
C ILE A 74 0.64 1.56 1.91
N SER A 75 1.28 2.54 1.26
CA SER A 75 1.61 3.83 1.86
C SER A 75 0.35 4.60 2.30
N GLY A 76 -0.72 4.57 1.51
CA GLY A 76 -2.02 5.12 1.91
C GLY A 76 -2.57 4.44 3.16
N ARG A 77 -2.53 3.11 3.21
CA ARG A 77 -2.95 2.32 4.38
C ARG A 77 -2.11 2.63 5.62
N VAL A 78 -0.79 2.76 5.48
CA VAL A 78 0.13 3.10 6.59
C VAL A 78 -0.14 4.51 7.11
N SER A 79 -0.28 5.49 6.22
CA SER A 79 -0.51 6.90 6.57
C SER A 79 -1.96 7.25 6.93
N GLY A 80 -2.91 6.35 6.66
CA GLY A 80 -4.34 6.62 6.82
C GLY A 80 -4.92 7.55 5.74
N VAL A 81 -4.27 7.65 4.58
CA VAL A 81 -4.69 8.45 3.44
C VAL A 81 -5.27 7.55 2.35
N ASP A 82 -6.48 7.86 1.89
CA ASP A 82 -7.12 7.13 0.80
C ASP A 82 -6.50 7.50 -0.56
N ILE A 83 -6.04 6.49 -1.29
CA ILE A 83 -5.47 6.66 -2.64
C ILE A 83 -6.56 6.45 -3.69
N THR A 84 -6.65 7.37 -4.64
CA THR A 84 -7.60 7.30 -5.76
C THR A 84 -7.47 5.98 -6.52
N ILE A 85 -8.62 5.36 -6.82
CA ILE A 85 -8.72 4.10 -7.57
C ILE A 85 -9.24 4.38 -8.98
N THR A 86 -8.60 3.78 -9.97
CA THR A 86 -9.07 3.72 -11.36
C THR A 86 -9.36 2.26 -11.73
N PRO A 87 -10.58 1.94 -12.24
CA PRO A 87 -10.87 0.62 -12.77
C PRO A 87 -9.94 0.25 -13.92
N TYR A 88 -9.49 -1.00 -13.96
CA TYR A 88 -8.61 -1.50 -15.01
C TYR A 88 -8.86 -3.00 -15.26
N LEU A 89 -8.51 -3.50 -16.45
CA LEU A 89 -8.56 -4.94 -16.77
C LEU A 89 -7.16 -5.53 -16.62
N GLY A 90 -7.02 -6.59 -15.83
CA GLY A 90 -5.73 -7.26 -15.64
C GLY A 90 -5.52 -7.90 -14.27
N GLY A 91 -6.58 -8.00 -13.47
CA GLY A 91 -6.58 -8.77 -12.24
C GLY A 91 -6.48 -10.25 -12.58
N MET A 92 -5.62 -10.96 -11.85
CA MET A 92 -5.43 -12.41 -11.98
C MET A 92 -5.90 -13.10 -10.69
N PRO A 93 -7.18 -13.54 -10.59
CA PRO A 93 -7.73 -14.15 -9.38
C PRO A 93 -6.94 -15.37 -8.88
N ASN A 94 -6.41 -16.17 -9.81
CA ASN A 94 -5.60 -17.35 -9.51
C ASN A 94 -4.16 -17.02 -9.05
N SER A 95 -3.76 -15.75 -9.08
CA SER A 95 -2.43 -15.27 -8.69
C SER A 95 -2.46 -14.39 -7.45
N VAL A 96 -3.61 -14.29 -6.77
CA VAL A 96 -3.75 -13.47 -5.56
C VAL A 96 -2.85 -13.99 -4.44
N VAL A 97 -2.12 -13.07 -3.82
CA VAL A 97 -1.27 -13.29 -2.65
C VAL A 97 -1.90 -12.62 -1.44
N LYS A 98 -1.97 -13.34 -0.32
CA LYS A 98 -2.39 -12.75 0.97
C LYS A 98 -1.33 -11.74 1.42
N TRP A 99 -1.74 -10.57 1.91
CA TRP A 99 -0.79 -9.53 2.36
C TRP A 99 0.22 -10.00 3.41
N GLY A 100 -0.18 -10.89 4.32
CA GLY A 100 0.74 -11.50 5.29
C GLY A 100 1.84 -12.37 4.67
N ASN A 101 1.66 -12.84 3.43
CA ASN A 101 2.62 -13.65 2.68
C ASN A 101 3.45 -12.84 1.68
N VAL A 102 3.13 -11.56 1.46
CA VAL A 102 3.92 -10.69 0.59
C VAL A 102 5.26 -10.43 1.27
N LYS A 103 6.35 -10.66 0.54
CA LYS A 103 7.71 -10.34 1.02
C LYS A 103 7.88 -8.83 1.06
N ILE A 104 8.31 -8.31 2.22
CA ILE A 104 8.73 -6.92 2.36
C ILE A 104 10.24 -6.91 2.15
N ASP A 105 10.67 -6.39 1.01
CA ASP A 105 12.06 -6.39 0.59
C ASP A 105 12.77 -5.13 1.11
N PRO A 106 13.89 -5.24 1.85
CA PRO A 106 14.60 -4.09 2.39
C PRO A 106 15.34 -3.29 1.31
N PHE A 107 15.48 -3.80 0.08
CA PHE A 107 16.21 -3.12 -0.98
C PHE A 107 15.32 -2.16 -1.78
N ASP A 108 15.91 -1.04 -2.19
CA ASP A 108 15.29 -0.11 -3.11
C ASP A 108 15.29 -0.69 -4.52
N TRP A 109 14.13 -0.64 -5.17
CA TRP A 109 13.97 -1.08 -6.56
C TRP A 109 13.99 0.10 -7.55
N GLY A 110 14.27 1.32 -7.08
CA GLY A 110 14.33 2.53 -7.89
C GLY A 110 12.96 3.12 -8.22
N ASN A 111 11.92 2.76 -7.46
CA ASN A 111 10.58 3.33 -7.62
C ASN A 111 10.59 4.79 -7.12
N LYS A 112 10.27 5.74 -7.98
CA LYS A 112 10.21 7.18 -7.67
C LYS A 112 8.91 7.80 -8.17
#